data_AF-A0A0M9ZWJ6-F1
#
_entry.id   AF-A0A0M9ZWJ6-F1
#
_cell.length_a   1.000
_cell.length_b   1.000
_cell.length_c   1.000
_cell.angle_alpha   90.00
_cell.angle_beta   90.00
_cell.angle_gamma   90.00
#
_symmetry.space_group_name_H-M   'P 1'
#
loop_
_entity.id
_entity.type
_entity.pdbx_description
1 polymer ?
#
loop_
_entity_poly.entity_id
_entity_poly.type
_entity_poly.pdbx_seq_one_letter_code
_entity_poly.pdbx_strand_id
1 'polypeptide(L)' 'VAGGGAGSGLVGLRERLSAVDGRLEAGVVGAGEDRFRVVATVPLPAGSGAAAGSGSDARGVVSGVTS' A
#
# COMPACT_ATOMS: atom_id res chain seq x y z
N VAL A 1 0.95 27.48 6.39
CA VAL A 1 0.19 26.33 6.93
C VAL A 1 -0.65 25.74 5.82
N ALA A 2 -0.42 24.48 5.47
CA ALA A 2 -1.33 23.68 4.65
C ALA A 2 -1.04 22.22 5.02
N GLY A 3 -1.72 21.75 6.08
CA GLY A 3 -1.77 20.33 6.41
C GLY A 3 -2.53 19.62 5.30
N GLY A 4 -1.83 19.17 4.27
CA GLY A 4 -2.36 18.23 3.29
C GLY A 4 -2.47 16.89 3.99
N GLY A 5 -3.64 16.63 4.59
CA GLY A 5 -3.95 15.34 5.19
C GLY A 5 -3.48 14.24 4.24
N ALA A 6 -2.64 13.35 4.74
CA ALA A 6 -2.29 12.12 4.03
C ALA A 6 -3.59 11.59 3.42
N GLY A 7 -3.66 11.55 2.07
CA GLY A 7 -4.90 11.23 1.36
C GLY A 7 -5.59 10.07 2.06
N SER A 8 -6.87 10.24 2.39
CA SER A 8 -7.63 9.33 3.27
C SER A 8 -7.47 7.86 2.90
N GLY A 9 -7.17 7.55 1.63
CA GLY A 9 -6.82 6.22 1.15
C GLY A 9 -5.63 5.55 1.87
N LEU A 10 -4.50 6.25 2.05
CA LEU A 10 -3.34 5.68 2.76
C LEU A 10 -3.55 5.63 4.27
N VAL A 11 -4.23 6.62 4.85
CA VAL A 11 -4.61 6.60 6.27
C VAL A 11 -5.52 5.41 6.56
N GLY A 12 -6.59 5.26 5.77
CA GLY A 12 -7.49 4.11 5.89
C GLY A 12 -6.81 2.78 5.56
N LEU A 13 -5.77 2.76 4.72
CA LEU A 13 -4.95 1.56 4.52
C LEU A 13 -4.09 1.24 5.74
N ARG A 14 -3.49 2.24 6.39
CA ARG A 14 -2.72 2.08 7.63
C ARG A 14 -3.60 1.50 8.73
N GLU A 15 -4.80 2.04 8.91
CA GLU A 15 -5.78 1.55 9.88
C GLU A 15 -6.11 0.06 9.65
N ARG A 16 -6.41 -0.31 8.38
CA ARG A 16 -6.67 -1.70 8.00
C ARG A 16 -5.50 -2.62 8.28
N LEU A 17 -4.27 -2.16 8.04
CA LEU A 17 -3.07 -2.94 8.32
C LEU A 17 -2.80 -3.07 9.81
N SER A 18 -3.00 -2.01 10.60
CA SER A 18 -2.88 -2.07 12.05
C SER A 18 -3.87 -3.05 12.69
N ALA A 19 -5.07 -3.20 12.14
CA ALA A 19 -6.05 -4.19 12.60
C ALA A 19 -5.60 -5.65 12.43
N VAL A 20 -4.59 -5.91 11.59
CA VAL A 20 -4.01 -7.25 11.35
C VAL A 20 -2.55 -7.32 11.79
N ASP A 21 -2.12 -6.44 12.70
CA ASP A 21 -0.72 -6.30 13.15
C ASP A 21 0.29 -6.10 12.01
N GLY A 22 -0.19 -5.60 10.87
CA GLY A 22 0.60 -5.26 9.71
C GLY A 22 1.17 -3.84 9.78
N ARG A 23 2.12 -3.57 8.87
CA ARG A 23 2.79 -2.26 8.76
C ARG A 23 2.67 -1.72 7.34
N LEU A 24 2.50 -0.41 7.22
CA LEU A 24 2.60 0.33 5.97
C LEU A 24 3.73 1.36 6.03
N GLU A 25 4.64 1.29 5.07
CA GLU A 25 5.68 2.27 4.83
C GLU A 25 5.41 2.95 3.50
N ALA A 26 5.41 4.29 3.49
CA ALA A 26 5.14 5.08 2.30
C ALA A 26 6.10 6.26 2.25
N GLY A 27 6.71 6.49 1.09
CA GLY A 27 7.69 7.57 0.94
C GLY A 27 8.14 7.75 -0.51
N VAL A 28 8.75 8.90 -0.76
CA VAL A 28 9.44 9.20 -2.03
C VAL A 28 10.74 8.41 -2.13
N VAL A 29 11.06 7.94 -3.34
CA VAL A 29 12.26 7.17 -3.67
C VAL A 29 12.78 7.58 -5.06
N GLY A 30 14.03 7.23 -5.35
CA GLY A 30 14.70 7.55 -6.62
C GLY A 30 15.60 8.78 -6.51
N ALA A 31 16.57 8.91 -7.42
CA ALA A 31 17.62 9.93 -7.35
C ALA A 31 17.09 11.38 -7.41
N GLY A 32 15.86 11.58 -7.90
CA GLY A 32 15.19 12.88 -7.95
C GLY A 32 13.84 12.91 -7.23
N GLU A 33 13.58 11.98 -6.30
CA GLU A 33 12.28 11.88 -5.59
C GLU A 33 11.08 11.74 -6.56
N ASP A 34 11.33 11.18 -7.75
CA ASP A 34 10.41 11.10 -8.89
C ASP A 34 9.39 9.96 -8.76
N ARG A 35 9.57 9.09 -7.77
CA ARG A 35 8.71 7.93 -7.54
C ARG A 35 8.21 7.90 -6.12
N PHE A 36 6.96 7.49 -5.96
CA PHE A 36 6.38 7.17 -4.67
C PHE A 36 6.35 5.65 -4.49
N ARG A 37 6.92 5.15 -3.39
CA ARG A 37 6.89 3.74 -3.06
C ARG A 37 6.02 3.52 -1.83
N VAL A 38 5.20 2.48 -1.92
CA VAL A 38 4.40 1.96 -0.82
C VAL A 38 4.79 0.51 -0.59
N VAL A 39 5.08 0.16 0.66
CA VAL A 39 5.37 -1.20 1.10
C VAL A 39 4.39 -1.56 2.20
N ALA A 40 3.64 -2.63 1.99
CA ALA A 40 2.80 -3.22 3.02
C ALA A 40 3.41 -4.56 3.47
N THR A 41 3.54 -4.72 4.78
CA THR A 41 3.91 -6.01 5.40
C THR A 41 2.69 -6.54 6.13
N VAL A 42 2.27 -7.75 5.79
CA VAL A 42 1.12 -8.42 6.38
C VAL A 42 1.59 -9.74 6.98
N PRO A 43 1.38 -9.96 8.29
CA PRO A 43 1.64 -11.25 8.90
C PRO A 43 0.74 -12.32 8.27
N LEU A 44 1.34 -13.41 7.80
CA LEU A 44 0.61 -14.60 7.37
C LEU A 44 0.71 -15.67 8.45
N PRO A 45 -0.35 -16.47 8.68
CA PRO A 45 -0.28 -17.60 9.59
C PRO A 45 0.76 -18.62 9.08
N ALA A 46 1.49 -19.23 10.02
CA ALA A 46 2.48 -20.25 9.71
C ALA A 46 1.80 -21.43 8.98
N GLY A 47 2.05 -21.53 7.67
CA GLY A 47 1.38 -22.50 6.79
C GLY A 47 0.87 -21.92 5.46
N SER A 48 0.76 -20.60 5.31
CA SER A 48 0.37 -19.96 4.03
C SER A 48 1.48 -19.90 2.96
N GLY A 49 2.62 -20.56 3.21
CA GLY A 49 3.77 -20.60 2.30
C GLY A 49 3.65 -21.67 1.22
N ALA A 50 2.56 -21.69 0.44
CA ALA A 50 2.45 -22.52 -0.76
C ALA A 50 1.35 -22.03 -1.72
N ALA A 51 1.53 -20.84 -2.30
CA ALA A 51 0.95 -20.46 -3.59
C ALA A 51 1.64 -19.19 -4.10
N ALA A 52 2.92 -19.29 -4.47
CA ALA A 52 3.47 -18.35 -5.44
C ALA A 52 2.80 -18.66 -6.78
N GLY A 53 1.72 -17.97 -7.09
CA GLY A 53 0.99 -18.21 -8.33
C GLY A 53 -0.22 -17.31 -8.50
N SER A 54 -0.01 -16.15 -9.13
CA SER A 54 -0.73 -15.72 -10.33
C SER A 54 -0.59 -14.20 -10.39
N GLY A 55 0.43 -13.75 -11.12
CA GLY A 55 0.48 -12.37 -11.59
C GLY A 55 -0.79 -12.13 -12.37
N SER A 56 -1.74 -11.44 -11.75
CA SER A 56 -2.94 -11.04 -12.45
C SER A 56 -2.50 -9.97 -13.45
N ASP A 57 -2.48 -10.30 -14.73
CA ASP A 57 -2.76 -9.37 -15.85
C ASP A 57 -4.21 -8.85 -15.75
N ALA A 58 -4.68 -8.57 -14.54
CA ALA A 58 -5.76 -7.65 -14.31
C ALA A 58 -5.10 -6.28 -14.42
N ARG A 59 -5.27 -5.63 -15.57
CA ARG A 59 -5.42 -4.18 -15.60
C ARG A 59 -6.56 -3.83 -14.64
N GLY A 60 -6.27 -3.81 -13.35
CA GLY A 60 -7.11 -3.22 -12.34
C GLY A 60 -7.20 -1.76 -12.74
N VAL A 61 -8.29 -1.42 -13.43
CA VAL A 61 -8.64 -0.03 -13.69
C VAL A 61 -8.80 0.58 -12.31
N VAL A 62 -7.76 1.29 -11.87
CA VAL A 62 -7.87 2.21 -10.73
C VAL A 62 -8.77 3.32 -11.23
N SER A 63 -10.07 3.16 -11.03
CA SER A 63 -11.05 4.16 -11.40
C SER A 63 -10.87 5.35 -10.46
N GLY A 64 -10.39 6.46 -11.03
CA GLY A 64 -10.44 7.82 -10.51
C GLY A 64 -10.23 7.99 -9.00
N VAL A 65 -8.98 8.12 -8.55
CA VAL A 65 -8.72 8.87 -7.31
C VAL A 65 -8.72 10.37 -7.64
N THR A 66 -9.91 10.93 -7.85
CA THR A 66 -10.07 12.39 -8.02
C THR A 66 -10.16 13.04 -6.65
N SER A 67 -9.33 14.05 -6.39
CA SER A 67 -9.62 15.08 -5.38
C SER A 67 -10.46 16.18 -6.00
#